data_AF-A0A9P8E908-F1
#
_entry.id   AF-A0A9P8E908-F1
#
_cell.length_a   1.000
_cell.length_b   1.000
_cell.length_c   1.000
_cell.angle_alpha   90.00
_cell.angle_beta   90.00
_cell.angle_gamma   90.00
#
_symmetry.space_group_name_H-M   'P 1'
#
loop_
_entity.id
_entity.type
_entity.pdbx_description
1 polymer ?
#
loop_
_entity_poly.entity_id
_entity_poly.type
_entity_poly.pdbx_seq_one_letter_code
_entity_poly.pdbx_strand_id
1 'polypeptide(L)'
;MSSPKPENRGNLLLMVRDNFSVSTWLAIGALFQSAAYSLLGRTAFLPAICLLLYRIADAYAIKTGLKHNHYLDGVILDHYSAQFPGEATNGVESPAESDVCVFMIGSKVNHPFGLFAPGYKELGSQFATMVKDIEANKEQHGFLGSRKLVGAESATNNETMTIMYFKTAEHIQAYATGPLHRKSLVWWAKHAAEYPHLGIFHETYQVRAKNWETVYAHTKPMLAGAIQHKVQGSLSEKGEEETVYKHSLVYSKGVLKTAAGRMGRLPGTFDRSALEVKEAGKAGAMSV
;
A
#
# COMPACT_ATOMS: atom_id res chain seq x y z
N MET A 1 22.54 -2.10 -2.27
CA MET A 1 21.31 -2.78 -2.73
C MET A 1 20.56 -1.81 -3.63
N SER A 2 20.32 -2.17 -4.89
CA SER A 2 19.66 -1.28 -5.85
C SER A 2 18.22 -1.00 -5.40
N SER A 3 17.83 0.28 -5.38
CA SER A 3 16.43 0.66 -5.21
C SER A 3 15.57 -0.06 -6.25
N PRO A 4 14.45 -0.68 -5.87
CA PRO A 4 13.57 -1.31 -6.85
C PRO A 4 13.08 -0.25 -7.84
N LYS A 5 13.22 -0.55 -9.14
CA LYS A 5 12.68 0.30 -10.22
C LYS A 5 11.20 0.58 -9.96
N PRO A 6 10.70 1.80 -10.26
CA PRO A 6 9.33 2.17 -9.94
C PRO A 6 8.33 1.23 -10.59
N GLU A 7 7.42 0.73 -9.77
CA GLU A 7 6.36 -0.27 -9.97
C GLU A 7 5.25 0.18 -10.96
N ASN A 8 5.55 1.09 -11.88
CA ASN A 8 4.57 1.76 -12.75
C ASN A 8 3.84 0.80 -13.70
N ARG A 9 4.46 -0.30 -14.12
CA ARG A 9 3.82 -1.28 -15.02
C ARG A 9 2.73 -2.11 -14.34
N GLY A 10 2.89 -2.42 -13.04
CA GLY A 10 1.92 -3.21 -12.29
C GLY A 10 0.59 -2.47 -12.12
N ASN A 11 0.67 -1.18 -11.77
CA ASN A 11 -0.52 -0.36 -11.50
C ASN A 11 -1.38 -0.13 -12.76
N LEU A 12 -0.76 0.12 -13.92
CA LEU A 12 -1.53 0.28 -15.17
C LEU A 12 -2.25 -1.00 -15.58
N LEU A 13 -1.59 -2.16 -15.47
CA LEU A 13 -2.21 -3.46 -15.78
C LEU A 13 -3.38 -3.76 -14.84
N LEU A 14 -3.25 -3.44 -13.55
CA LEU A 14 -4.33 -3.59 -12.58
C LEU A 14 -5.53 -2.72 -12.94
N MET A 15 -5.30 -1.45 -13.30
CA MET A 15 -6.36 -0.54 -13.74
C MET A 15 -7.01 -1.04 -15.03
N VAL A 16 -6.24 -1.50 -16.02
CA VAL A 16 -6.81 -2.04 -17.28
C VAL A 16 -7.64 -3.30 -17.02
N ARG A 17 -7.16 -4.19 -16.15
CA ARG A 17 -7.91 -5.38 -15.72
C ARG A 17 -9.25 -4.97 -15.10
N ASP A 18 -9.22 -3.96 -14.23
CA ASP A 18 -10.40 -3.44 -13.53
C ASP A 18 -11.37 -2.67 -14.44
N ASN A 19 -10.92 -2.17 -15.59
CA ASN A 19 -11.75 -1.41 -16.53
C ASN A 19 -12.81 -2.28 -17.24
N PHE A 20 -12.59 -3.58 -17.37
CA PHE A 20 -13.48 -4.49 -18.09
C PHE A 20 -13.94 -5.63 -17.20
N SER A 21 -15.21 -6.01 -17.32
CA SER A 21 -15.78 -7.09 -16.53
C SER A 21 -15.15 -8.43 -16.96
N VAL A 22 -15.28 -9.44 -16.10
CA VAL A 22 -14.86 -10.81 -16.43
C VAL A 22 -15.57 -11.30 -17.70
N SER A 23 -16.87 -11.01 -17.87
CA SER A 23 -17.61 -11.39 -19.07
C SER A 23 -17.09 -10.70 -20.34
N THR A 24 -16.69 -9.43 -20.25
CA THR A 24 -16.06 -8.72 -21.38
C THR A 24 -14.70 -9.34 -21.73
N TRP A 25 -13.86 -9.67 -20.75
CA TRP A 25 -12.58 -10.35 -21.01
C TRP A 25 -12.78 -11.73 -21.66
N LEU A 26 -13.78 -12.49 -21.19
CA LEU A 26 -14.13 -13.79 -21.78
C LEU A 26 -14.65 -13.64 -23.22
N ALA A 27 -15.49 -12.64 -23.49
CA ALA A 27 -16.01 -12.37 -24.83
C ALA A 27 -14.89 -11.96 -25.80
N ILE A 28 -13.97 -11.09 -25.38
CA ILE A 28 -12.78 -10.71 -26.15
C ILE A 28 -11.93 -11.95 -26.45
N GLY A 29 -11.65 -12.77 -25.46
CA GLY A 29 -10.91 -14.02 -25.62
C GLY A 29 -11.62 -15.00 -26.59
N ALA A 30 -12.94 -15.13 -26.49
CA ALA A 30 -13.74 -15.97 -27.37
C ALA A 30 -13.71 -15.48 -28.83
N LEU A 31 -13.76 -14.17 -29.07
CA LEU A 31 -13.63 -13.59 -30.41
C LEU A 31 -12.25 -13.86 -31.01
N PHE A 32 -11.17 -13.64 -30.25
CA PHE A 32 -9.81 -13.94 -30.71
C PHE A 32 -9.63 -15.44 -30.99
N GLN A 33 -10.14 -16.31 -30.11
CA GLN A 33 -10.07 -17.75 -30.30
C GLN A 33 -10.87 -18.22 -31.52
N SER A 34 -12.03 -17.61 -31.78
CA SER A 34 -12.86 -17.92 -32.95
C SER A 34 -12.17 -17.50 -34.24
N ALA A 35 -11.58 -16.29 -34.27
CA ALA A 35 -10.80 -15.83 -35.41
C ALA A 35 -9.57 -16.72 -35.67
N ALA A 36 -8.85 -17.12 -34.62
CA ALA A 36 -7.73 -18.05 -34.73
C ALA A 36 -8.19 -19.42 -35.26
N TYR A 37 -9.34 -19.93 -34.81
CA TYR A 37 -9.92 -21.18 -35.32
C TYR A 37 -10.30 -21.09 -36.80
N SER A 38 -10.86 -19.96 -37.26
CA SER A 38 -11.15 -19.76 -38.68
C SER A 38 -9.91 -19.79 -39.57
N LEU A 39 -8.75 -19.35 -39.05
CA LEU A 39 -7.48 -19.32 -39.79
C LEU A 39 -6.69 -20.63 -39.72
N LEU A 40 -6.67 -21.28 -38.55
CA LEU A 40 -5.75 -22.40 -38.23
C LEU A 40 -6.48 -23.73 -37.95
N GLY A 41 -7.80 -23.73 -37.96
CA GLY A 41 -8.63 -24.88 -37.60
C GLY A 41 -8.39 -25.33 -36.16
N ARG A 42 -8.42 -26.65 -35.92
CA ARG A 42 -8.29 -27.23 -34.57
C ARG A 42 -6.97 -26.89 -33.87
N THR A 43 -5.91 -26.57 -34.61
CA THR A 43 -4.61 -26.22 -34.03
C THR A 43 -4.64 -24.91 -33.24
N ALA A 44 -5.65 -24.05 -33.47
CA ALA A 44 -5.87 -22.82 -32.73
C ALA A 44 -6.09 -23.02 -31.22
N PHE A 45 -6.54 -24.21 -30.78
CA PHE A 45 -6.73 -24.50 -29.34
C PHE A 45 -5.45 -24.90 -28.64
N LEU A 46 -4.40 -25.28 -29.39
CA LEU A 46 -3.16 -25.80 -28.82
C LEU A 46 -2.49 -24.79 -27.86
N PRO A 47 -2.37 -23.48 -28.17
CA PRO A 47 -1.77 -22.52 -27.24
C PRO A 47 -2.53 -22.41 -25.92
N ALA A 48 -3.87 -22.38 -25.95
CA ALA A 48 -4.69 -22.29 -24.74
C ALA A 48 -4.57 -23.54 -23.87
N ILE A 49 -4.61 -24.73 -24.48
CA ILE A 49 -4.41 -26.01 -23.79
C ILE A 49 -3.01 -26.07 -23.18
N CYS A 50 -1.96 -25.75 -23.95
CA CYS A 50 -0.58 -25.74 -23.46
C CYS A 50 -0.40 -24.76 -22.30
N LEU A 51 -1.01 -23.57 -22.37
CA LEU A 51 -0.96 -22.59 -21.29
C LEU A 51 -1.65 -23.11 -20.03
N LEU A 52 -2.85 -23.68 -20.14
CA LEU A 52 -3.57 -24.24 -18.98
C LEU A 52 -2.81 -25.41 -18.35
N LEU A 53 -2.31 -26.34 -19.16
CA LEU A 53 -1.49 -27.46 -18.70
C LEU A 53 -0.22 -26.96 -18.02
N TYR A 54 0.47 -25.96 -18.61
CA TYR A 54 1.62 -25.31 -17.99
C TYR A 54 1.27 -24.71 -16.63
N ARG A 55 0.17 -23.97 -16.50
CA ARG A 55 -0.24 -23.35 -15.23
C ARG A 55 -0.57 -24.38 -14.15
N ILE A 56 -1.25 -25.47 -14.52
CA ILE A 56 -1.56 -26.58 -13.60
C ILE A 56 -0.28 -27.30 -13.19
N ALA A 57 0.59 -27.62 -14.15
CA ALA A 57 1.88 -28.26 -13.88
C ALA A 57 2.77 -27.39 -13.00
N ASP A 58 2.83 -26.08 -13.25
CA ASP A 58 3.59 -25.12 -12.45
C ASP A 58 3.06 -25.04 -11.02
N ALA A 59 1.74 -24.94 -10.86
CA ALA A 59 1.11 -24.93 -9.54
C ALA A 59 1.35 -26.22 -8.77
N TYR A 60 1.28 -27.38 -9.44
CA TYR A 60 1.57 -28.67 -8.82
C TYR A 60 3.06 -28.79 -8.45
N ALA A 61 3.96 -28.36 -9.33
CA ALA A 61 5.40 -28.35 -9.06
C ALA A 61 5.75 -27.45 -7.85
N ILE A 62 5.08 -26.30 -7.70
CA ILE A 62 5.23 -25.46 -6.50
C ILE A 62 4.67 -26.17 -5.27
N LYS A 63 3.47 -26.76 -5.37
CA LYS A 63 2.80 -27.46 -4.26
C LYS A 63 3.62 -28.64 -3.74
N THR A 64 4.23 -29.43 -4.61
CA THR A 64 5.03 -30.61 -4.23
C THR A 64 6.47 -30.27 -3.84
N GLY A 65 6.87 -28.99 -3.92
CA GLY A 65 8.23 -28.55 -3.62
C GLY A 65 9.24 -28.80 -4.74
N LEU A 66 8.80 -29.26 -5.92
CA LEU A 66 9.65 -29.45 -7.10
C LEU A 66 10.15 -28.11 -7.68
N LYS A 67 9.36 -27.04 -7.53
CA LYS A 67 9.69 -25.68 -7.96
C LYS A 67 9.62 -24.71 -6.77
N HIS A 68 10.53 -23.73 -6.75
CA HIS A 68 10.51 -22.62 -5.79
C HIS A 68 9.15 -21.89 -5.76
N ASN A 69 8.63 -21.68 -4.55
CA ASN A 69 7.39 -20.96 -4.35
C ASN A 69 7.61 -19.44 -4.42
N HIS A 70 7.54 -18.91 -5.63
CA HIS A 70 7.66 -17.48 -5.89
C HIS A 70 6.61 -16.60 -5.18
N TYR A 71 5.50 -17.17 -4.69
CA TYR A 71 4.55 -16.42 -3.86
C TYR A 71 5.14 -15.99 -2.51
N LEU A 72 6.12 -16.74 -2.00
CA LEU A 72 6.85 -16.44 -0.76
C LEU A 72 8.01 -15.45 -0.98
N ASP A 73 8.27 -15.02 -2.21
CA ASP A 73 9.36 -14.07 -2.49
C ASP A 73 9.12 -12.74 -1.76
N GLY A 74 10.06 -12.41 -0.87
CA GLY A 74 10.01 -11.19 -0.06
C GLY A 74 8.97 -11.23 1.07
N VAL A 75 8.40 -12.40 1.38
CA VAL A 75 7.52 -12.58 2.55
C VAL A 75 8.36 -12.62 3.82
N ILE A 76 8.03 -11.76 4.78
CA ILE A 76 8.53 -11.88 6.16
C ILE A 76 7.70 -12.94 6.88
N LEU A 77 8.35 -14.02 7.32
CA LEU A 77 7.71 -15.13 8.01
C LEU A 77 7.51 -14.84 9.50
N ASP A 78 8.45 -14.12 10.11
CA ASP A 78 8.33 -13.76 11.52
C ASP A 78 7.42 -12.56 11.78
N HIS A 79 7.24 -12.23 13.06
CA HIS A 79 6.48 -11.09 13.51
C HIS A 79 7.33 -9.82 13.50
N TYR A 80 6.84 -8.79 12.81
CA TYR A 80 7.45 -7.47 12.74
C TYR A 80 6.42 -6.37 13.05
N SER A 81 6.93 -5.21 13.43
CA SER A 81 6.19 -3.96 13.58
C SER A 81 6.94 -2.86 12.85
N ALA A 82 6.23 -1.99 12.14
CA ALA A 82 6.80 -0.75 11.62
C ALA A 82 7.09 0.20 12.78
N GLN A 83 8.30 0.76 12.83
CA GLN A 83 8.75 1.77 13.76
C GLN A 83 9.41 2.88 12.95
N PHE A 84 8.98 4.12 13.17
CA PHE A 84 9.57 5.28 12.52
C PHE A 84 10.68 5.84 13.42
N PRO A 85 11.83 6.23 12.86
CA PRO A 85 12.87 6.88 13.64
C PRO A 85 12.29 8.16 14.25
N GLY A 86 12.47 8.30 15.56
CA GLY A 86 12.09 9.48 16.34
C GLY A 86 13.32 10.12 16.96
N GLU A 87 13.14 11.24 17.64
CA GLU A 87 14.20 11.83 18.45
C GLU A 87 14.47 10.90 19.64
N ALA A 88 15.63 10.24 19.62
CA ALA A 88 16.01 9.32 20.68
C ALA A 88 16.16 10.09 22.00
N THR A 89 15.30 9.79 22.97
CA THR A 89 15.46 10.37 24.32
C THR A 89 16.66 9.68 24.97
N ASN A 90 17.70 10.44 25.30
CA ASN A 90 18.95 9.92 25.88
C ASN A 90 19.64 8.83 25.02
N GLY A 91 19.49 8.88 23.69
CA GLY A 91 20.09 7.91 22.78
C GLY A 91 19.36 6.57 22.69
N VAL A 92 18.18 6.43 23.32
CA VAL A 92 17.33 5.23 23.23
C VAL A 92 16.07 5.54 22.43
N GLU A 93 15.90 4.85 21.30
CA GLU A 93 14.65 4.87 20.55
C GLU A 93 13.57 4.06 21.28
N SER A 94 12.41 4.68 21.51
CA SER A 94 11.25 4.02 22.11
C SER A 94 10.18 3.73 21.05
N PRO A 95 9.42 2.63 21.15
CA PRO A 95 8.44 2.29 20.13
C PRO A 95 7.35 3.35 19.96
N ALA A 96 6.94 3.64 18.72
CA ALA A 96 5.93 4.65 18.38
C ALA A 96 6.19 6.04 19.01
N GLU A 97 7.47 6.46 19.09
CA GLU A 97 7.86 7.77 19.66
C GLU A 97 7.39 8.96 18.83
N SER A 98 7.26 8.78 17.51
CA SER A 98 6.85 9.84 16.61
C SER A 98 5.34 9.84 16.36
N ASP A 99 4.78 11.03 16.20
CA ASP A 99 3.47 11.23 15.58
C ASP A 99 3.45 10.66 14.15
N VAL A 100 2.26 10.24 13.71
CA VAL A 100 2.02 9.83 12.32
C VAL A 100 0.72 10.43 11.82
N CYS A 101 0.74 10.93 10.60
CA CYS A 101 -0.45 11.31 9.87
C CYS A 101 -0.69 10.36 8.70
N VAL A 102 -1.88 9.80 8.62
CA VAL A 102 -2.32 8.95 7.51
C VAL A 102 -3.29 9.75 6.65
N PHE A 103 -2.95 9.93 5.38
CA PHE A 103 -3.75 10.61 4.38
C PHE A 103 -4.17 9.63 3.30
N MET A 104 -5.47 9.33 3.25
CA MET A 104 -6.04 8.48 2.22
C MET A 104 -6.61 9.40 1.15
N ILE A 105 -6.16 9.26 -0.08
CA ILE A 105 -6.64 10.09 -1.20
C ILE A 105 -6.87 9.22 -2.42
N GLY A 106 -7.95 9.48 -3.15
CA GLY A 106 -8.29 8.67 -4.29
C GLY A 106 -9.22 9.34 -5.27
N SER A 107 -9.52 8.58 -6.32
CA SER A 107 -10.47 8.96 -7.35
C SER A 107 -11.30 7.77 -7.79
N LYS A 108 -12.53 8.03 -8.22
CA LYS A 108 -13.45 7.04 -8.80
C LYS A 108 -14.00 7.58 -10.11
N VAL A 109 -14.24 6.70 -11.07
CA VAL A 109 -14.82 7.06 -12.37
C VAL A 109 -16.15 6.34 -12.57
N ASN A 110 -17.24 7.10 -12.52
CA ASN A 110 -18.59 6.61 -12.73
C ASN A 110 -19.00 6.73 -14.21
N HIS A 111 -18.19 6.15 -15.10
CA HIS A 111 -18.38 6.26 -16.56
C HIS A 111 -18.23 4.89 -17.24
N PRO A 112 -19.04 4.53 -18.26
CA PRO A 112 -18.95 3.23 -18.94
C PRO A 112 -17.61 2.96 -19.62
N PHE A 113 -16.88 4.01 -20.01
CA PHE A 113 -15.53 3.89 -20.58
C PHE A 113 -14.40 3.87 -19.54
N GLY A 114 -14.72 3.96 -18.24
CA GLY A 114 -13.76 3.86 -17.15
C GLY A 114 -12.55 4.76 -17.32
N LEU A 115 -11.36 4.15 -17.44
CA LEU A 115 -10.08 4.83 -17.63
C LEU A 115 -10.01 5.74 -18.87
N PHE A 116 -10.81 5.46 -19.88
CA PHE A 116 -10.89 6.22 -21.12
C PHE A 116 -11.95 7.33 -21.08
N ALA A 117 -12.59 7.54 -19.92
CA ALA A 117 -13.54 8.61 -19.74
C ALA A 117 -12.88 10.00 -19.92
N PRO A 118 -13.59 10.98 -20.50
CA PRO A 118 -13.11 12.35 -20.60
C PRO A 118 -12.65 12.90 -19.24
N GLY A 119 -11.51 13.59 -19.22
CA GLY A 119 -10.95 14.24 -18.03
C GLY A 119 -10.21 13.33 -17.05
N TYR A 120 -10.34 11.99 -17.15
CA TYR A 120 -9.70 11.11 -16.16
C TYR A 120 -8.18 11.05 -16.29
N LYS A 121 -7.67 11.07 -17.53
CA LYS A 121 -6.24 11.10 -17.80
C LYS A 121 -5.59 12.38 -17.22
N GLU A 122 -6.25 13.51 -17.39
CA GLU A 122 -5.83 14.81 -16.90
C GLU A 122 -5.82 14.81 -15.37
N LEU A 123 -6.89 14.34 -14.73
CA LEU A 123 -6.99 14.18 -13.27
C LEU A 123 -5.84 13.31 -12.73
N GLY A 124 -5.66 12.12 -13.29
CA GLY A 124 -4.61 11.18 -12.89
C GLY A 124 -3.19 11.73 -13.12
N SER A 125 -2.96 12.47 -14.20
CA SER A 125 -1.65 13.06 -14.50
C SER A 125 -1.25 14.16 -13.51
N GLN A 126 -2.23 14.96 -13.06
CA GLN A 126 -2.02 16.01 -12.04
C GLN A 126 -1.68 15.38 -10.70
N PHE A 127 -2.44 14.36 -10.28
CA PHE A 127 -2.14 13.62 -9.05
C PHE A 127 -0.77 12.94 -9.11
N ALA A 128 -0.43 12.28 -10.22
CA ALA A 128 0.89 11.66 -10.39
C ALA A 128 2.03 12.69 -10.35
N THR A 129 1.81 13.91 -10.83
CA THR A 129 2.79 15.00 -10.76
C THR A 129 2.99 15.47 -9.32
N MET A 130 1.91 15.64 -8.55
CA MET A 130 1.98 15.99 -7.12
C MET A 130 2.71 14.92 -6.31
N VAL A 131 2.39 13.64 -6.53
CA VAL A 131 3.07 12.53 -5.82
C VAL A 131 4.56 12.51 -6.13
N LYS A 132 4.97 12.74 -7.38
CA LYS A 132 6.40 12.81 -7.75
C LYS A 132 7.14 13.96 -7.04
N ASP A 133 6.50 15.12 -6.94
CA ASP A 133 7.06 16.29 -6.26
C ASP A 133 7.19 16.03 -4.74
N ILE A 134 6.16 15.45 -4.12
CA ILE A 134 6.19 15.00 -2.73
C ILE A 134 7.31 13.97 -2.49
N GLU A 135 7.46 13.01 -3.41
CA GLU A 135 8.50 11.98 -3.34
C GLU A 135 9.91 12.50 -3.57
N ALA A 136 10.08 13.56 -4.38
CA ALA A 136 11.38 14.18 -4.62
C ALA A 136 11.83 15.04 -3.42
N ASN A 137 10.88 15.69 -2.75
CA ASN A 137 11.12 16.64 -1.66
C ASN A 137 10.59 16.10 -0.31
N LYS A 138 10.80 14.80 -0.04
CA LYS A 138 10.17 14.09 1.10
C LYS A 138 10.36 14.77 2.44
N GLU A 139 11.59 15.19 2.72
CA GLU A 139 11.95 15.82 4.01
C GLU A 139 11.20 17.15 4.20
N GLN A 140 11.16 18.00 3.16
CA GLN A 140 10.44 19.28 3.16
C GLN A 140 8.93 19.10 3.36
N HIS A 141 8.36 18.07 2.73
CA HIS A 141 6.92 17.79 2.81
C HIS A 141 6.55 16.87 3.97
N GLY A 142 7.50 16.51 4.86
CA GLY A 142 7.25 15.57 5.94
C GLY A 142 6.70 14.22 5.49
N PHE A 143 6.97 13.81 4.24
CA PHE A 143 6.43 12.61 3.64
C PHE A 143 7.26 11.39 4.03
N LEU A 144 6.59 10.36 4.53
CA LEU A 144 7.22 9.11 4.96
C LEU A 144 7.17 8.07 3.84
N GLY A 145 6.03 7.89 3.20
CA GLY A 145 5.86 6.96 2.09
C GLY A 145 4.40 6.77 1.70
N SER A 146 4.15 5.96 0.68
CA SER A 146 2.78 5.69 0.24
C SER A 146 2.57 4.29 -0.30
N ARG A 147 1.31 3.87 -0.37
CA ARG A 147 0.87 2.63 -1.00
C ARG A 147 -0.36 2.90 -1.87
N LYS A 148 -0.32 2.44 -3.12
CA LYS A 148 -1.46 2.51 -4.04
C LYS A 148 -2.27 1.22 -3.99
N LEU A 149 -3.58 1.36 -4.05
CA LEU A 149 -4.59 0.30 -4.00
C LEU A 149 -5.68 0.60 -5.03
N VAL A 150 -6.36 -0.44 -5.46
CA VAL A 150 -7.59 -0.37 -6.27
C VAL A 150 -8.67 -1.10 -5.49
N GLY A 151 -9.85 -0.51 -5.39
CA GLY A 151 -11.02 -1.11 -4.76
C GLY A 151 -11.49 -2.38 -5.47
N ALA A 152 -12.47 -3.04 -4.86
CA ALA A 152 -13.05 -4.28 -5.39
C ALA A 152 -14.54 -4.40 -5.08
N GLU A 153 -15.23 -3.28 -4.83
CA GLU A 153 -16.65 -3.26 -4.49
C GLU A 153 -17.54 -3.54 -5.72
N SER A 154 -17.10 -3.10 -6.90
CA SER A 154 -17.82 -3.23 -8.16
C SER A 154 -17.10 -4.19 -9.12
N ALA A 155 -17.84 -4.69 -10.12
CA ALA A 155 -17.26 -5.56 -11.15
C ALA A 155 -16.20 -4.85 -12.02
N THR A 156 -16.31 -3.53 -12.16
CA THR A 156 -15.38 -2.67 -12.90
C THR A 156 -15.37 -1.25 -12.32
N ASN A 157 -14.42 -0.42 -12.76
CA ASN A 157 -14.33 1.01 -12.44
C ASN A 157 -14.28 1.28 -10.93
N ASN A 158 -13.54 0.43 -10.22
CA ASN A 158 -13.30 0.61 -8.81
C ASN A 158 -12.45 1.85 -8.57
N GLU A 159 -12.61 2.43 -7.39
CA GLU A 159 -11.83 3.56 -6.96
C GLU A 159 -10.35 3.20 -6.87
N THR A 160 -9.51 4.15 -7.27
CA THR A 160 -8.08 4.12 -6.99
C THR A 160 -7.83 4.88 -5.71
N MET A 161 -7.02 4.32 -4.82
CA MET A 161 -6.69 4.93 -3.54
C MET A 161 -5.20 4.89 -3.30
N THR A 162 -4.64 5.99 -2.80
CA THR A 162 -3.28 6.07 -2.30
C THR A 162 -3.34 6.36 -0.81
N ILE A 163 -2.81 5.45 0.00
CA ILE A 163 -2.59 5.66 1.43
C ILE A 163 -1.20 6.28 1.56
N MET A 164 -1.15 7.53 2.00
CA MET A 164 0.06 8.32 2.17
C MET A 164 0.34 8.51 3.66
N TYR A 165 1.60 8.39 4.05
CA TYR A 165 2.05 8.59 5.42
C TYR A 165 2.89 9.87 5.48
N PHE A 166 2.54 10.74 6.42
CA PHE A 166 3.22 11.99 6.70
C PHE A 166 3.59 12.06 8.19
N LYS A 167 4.53 12.93 8.55
CA LYS A 167 4.86 13.20 9.96
C LYS A 167 3.67 13.85 10.69
N THR A 168 3.04 14.85 10.08
CA THR A 168 1.93 15.58 10.69
C THR A 168 0.92 16.09 9.65
N ALA A 169 -0.29 16.42 10.09
CA ALA A 169 -1.33 17.00 9.24
C ALA A 169 -0.97 18.40 8.71
N GLU A 170 -0.16 19.18 9.45
CA GLU A 170 0.30 20.50 9.03
C GLU A 170 1.16 20.43 7.76
N HIS A 171 1.94 19.37 7.60
CA HIS A 171 2.72 19.16 6.37
C HIS A 171 1.80 18.97 5.14
N ILE A 172 0.68 18.25 5.32
CA ILE A 172 -0.33 18.08 4.27
C ILE A 172 -0.97 19.42 3.94
N GLN A 173 -1.37 20.20 4.96
CA GLN A 173 -1.97 21.52 4.77
C GLN A 173 -1.00 22.50 4.08
N ALA A 174 0.27 22.50 4.49
CA ALA A 174 1.31 23.29 3.84
C ALA A 174 1.41 22.94 2.34
N TYR A 175 1.44 21.65 2.00
CA TYR A 175 1.44 21.20 0.61
C TYR A 175 0.17 21.62 -0.15
N ALA A 176 -0.99 21.44 0.47
CA ALA A 176 -2.29 21.77 -0.13
C ALA A 176 -2.43 23.26 -0.46
N THR A 177 -1.75 24.13 0.29
CA THR A 177 -1.69 25.57 -0.02
C THR A 177 -0.63 25.94 -1.07
N GLY A 178 0.18 24.99 -1.51
CA GLY A 178 1.24 25.18 -2.51
C GLY A 178 0.74 25.34 -3.95
N PRO A 179 1.61 25.80 -4.87
CA PRO A 179 1.22 26.17 -6.23
C PRO A 179 0.72 24.98 -7.07
N LEU A 180 1.33 23.80 -6.95
CA LEU A 180 0.93 22.61 -7.73
C LEU A 180 -0.46 22.12 -7.35
N HIS A 181 -0.76 22.04 -6.05
CA HIS A 181 -2.08 21.65 -5.57
C HIS A 181 -3.13 22.70 -5.94
N ARG A 182 -2.86 24.00 -5.71
CA ARG A 182 -3.78 25.09 -6.09
C ARG A 182 -4.12 25.08 -7.58
N LYS A 183 -3.12 24.88 -8.45
CA LYS A 183 -3.34 24.75 -9.91
C LYS A 183 -4.30 23.59 -10.23
N SER A 184 -4.12 22.45 -9.57
CA SER A 184 -4.97 21.28 -9.76
C SER A 184 -6.39 21.51 -9.24
N LEU A 185 -6.54 22.22 -8.12
CA LEU A 185 -7.84 22.59 -7.56
C LEU A 185 -8.60 23.59 -8.46
N VAL A 186 -7.90 24.57 -9.04
CA VAL A 186 -8.50 25.49 -10.03
C VAL A 186 -8.96 24.73 -11.27
N TRP A 187 -8.15 23.79 -11.77
CA TRP A 187 -8.57 22.93 -12.86
C TRP A 187 -9.81 22.11 -12.48
N TRP A 188 -9.82 21.49 -11.30
CA TRP A 188 -10.96 20.72 -10.80
C TRP A 188 -12.23 21.58 -10.73
N ALA A 189 -12.17 22.73 -10.07
CA ALA A 189 -13.31 23.64 -9.92
C ALA A 189 -13.89 24.09 -11.26
N LYS A 190 -13.05 24.28 -12.29
CA LYS A 190 -13.48 24.63 -13.65
C LYS A 190 -14.21 23.48 -14.36
N HIS A 191 -13.79 22.23 -14.16
CA HIS A 191 -14.27 21.08 -14.95
C HIS A 191 -15.22 20.14 -14.18
N ALA A 192 -15.42 20.33 -12.87
CA ALA A 192 -16.27 19.46 -12.06
C ALA A 192 -17.72 19.35 -12.58
N ALA A 193 -18.26 20.45 -13.11
CA ALA A 193 -19.59 20.45 -13.75
C ALA A 193 -19.59 19.80 -15.15
N GLU A 194 -18.46 19.87 -15.87
CA GLU A 194 -18.28 19.26 -17.20
C GLU A 194 -18.11 17.73 -17.08
N TYR A 195 -17.47 17.26 -16.01
CA TYR A 195 -17.14 15.86 -15.79
C TYR A 195 -17.82 15.29 -14.51
N PRO A 196 -19.16 15.21 -14.48
CA PRO A 196 -19.90 14.73 -13.30
C PRO A 196 -19.63 13.25 -12.97
N HIS A 197 -19.05 12.49 -13.92
CA HIS A 197 -18.63 11.11 -13.73
C HIS A 197 -17.30 10.97 -12.97
N LEU A 198 -16.54 12.05 -12.77
CA LEU A 198 -15.30 12.02 -12.00
C LEU A 198 -15.59 12.29 -10.53
N GLY A 199 -15.07 11.42 -9.66
CA GLY A 199 -15.07 11.61 -8.21
C GLY A 199 -13.65 11.69 -7.67
N ILE A 200 -13.44 12.57 -6.70
CA ILE A 200 -12.24 12.62 -5.85
C ILE A 200 -12.68 12.49 -4.40
N PHE A 201 -11.85 11.89 -3.57
CA PHE A 201 -12.08 11.80 -2.13
C PHE A 201 -10.76 11.85 -1.38
N HIS A 202 -10.82 12.28 -0.12
CA HIS A 202 -9.72 12.11 0.82
C HIS A 202 -10.19 11.99 2.26
N GLU A 203 -9.33 11.45 3.12
CA GLU A 203 -9.47 11.39 4.57
C GLU A 203 -8.10 11.64 5.21
N THR A 204 -8.07 12.39 6.32
CA THR A 204 -6.84 12.73 7.04
C THR A 204 -6.97 12.32 8.50
N TYR A 205 -6.03 11.53 8.99
CA TYR A 205 -5.98 11.05 10.37
C TYR A 205 -4.65 11.40 11.01
N GLN A 206 -4.64 12.28 12.02
CA GLN A 206 -3.48 12.53 12.87
C GLN A 206 -3.53 11.57 14.06
N VAL A 207 -2.49 10.76 14.24
CA VAL A 207 -2.34 9.86 15.37
C VAL A 207 -1.10 10.25 16.15
N ARG A 208 -1.30 10.68 17.40
CA ARG A 208 -0.21 11.07 18.29
C ARG A 208 0.72 9.89 18.57
N ALA A 209 1.96 10.22 18.94
CA ALA A 209 2.92 9.27 19.51
C ALA A 209 2.26 8.38 20.56
N LYS A 210 2.72 7.13 20.63
CA LYS A 210 2.21 6.09 21.54
C LYS A 210 0.74 5.70 21.34
N ASN A 211 0.08 6.13 20.27
CA ASN A 211 -1.32 5.79 19.95
C ASN A 211 -1.49 5.03 18.64
N TRP A 212 -0.40 4.51 18.09
CA TRP A 212 -0.43 3.71 16.87
C TRP A 212 0.45 2.46 17.01
N GLU A 213 0.03 1.38 16.39
CA GLU A 213 0.81 0.15 16.27
C GLU A 213 0.60 -0.48 14.89
N THR A 214 1.50 -1.39 14.52
CA THR A 214 1.37 -2.19 13.31
C THR A 214 1.83 -3.62 13.58
N VAL A 215 1.28 -4.58 12.84
CA VAL A 215 1.67 -6.00 12.95
C VAL A 215 1.78 -6.57 11.55
N TYR A 216 2.92 -7.19 11.27
CA TYR A 216 3.18 -7.90 10.04
C TYR A 216 3.71 -9.30 10.37
N ALA A 217 3.06 -10.33 9.84
CA ALA A 217 3.51 -11.72 9.95
C ALA A 217 3.05 -12.47 8.71
N HIS A 218 3.89 -13.35 8.16
CA HIS A 218 3.59 -14.15 6.97
C HIS A 218 3.11 -13.31 5.77
N THR A 219 3.69 -12.12 5.59
CA THR A 219 3.28 -11.17 4.56
C THR A 219 4.46 -10.46 3.91
N LYS A 220 4.30 -9.88 2.73
CA LYS A 220 5.34 -9.00 2.14
C LYS A 220 5.31 -7.63 2.83
N PRO A 221 6.43 -6.92 2.96
CA PRO A 221 6.43 -5.54 3.42
C PRO A 221 5.40 -4.70 2.64
N MET A 222 4.50 -4.04 3.37
CA MET A 222 3.44 -3.21 2.81
C MET A 222 3.10 -2.09 3.77
N LEU A 223 2.34 -1.09 3.28
CA LEU A 223 1.88 0.04 4.10
C LEU A 223 3.07 0.70 4.83
N ALA A 224 2.92 1.04 6.11
CA ALA A 224 4.00 1.60 6.92
C ALA A 224 5.24 0.71 7.01
N GLY A 225 5.10 -0.62 6.90
CA GLY A 225 6.24 -1.55 6.94
C GLY A 225 7.13 -1.52 5.68
N ALA A 226 6.60 -1.04 4.55
CA ALA A 226 7.40 -0.87 3.33
C ALA A 226 8.16 0.47 3.28
N ILE A 227 7.94 1.35 4.26
CA ILE A 227 8.57 2.67 4.28
C ILE A 227 10.07 2.53 4.58
N GLN A 228 10.85 3.41 3.96
CA GLN A 228 12.29 3.54 4.18
C GLN A 228 12.59 4.94 4.71
N HIS A 229 13.40 5.00 5.76
CA HIS A 229 13.84 6.24 6.37
C HIS A 229 15.32 6.44 6.13
N LYS A 230 15.69 7.70 5.92
CA LYS A 230 17.07 8.13 5.94
C LYS A 230 17.52 8.19 7.39
N VAL A 231 18.59 7.47 7.72
CA VAL A 231 19.22 7.48 9.03
C VAL A 231 20.65 7.96 8.84
N GLN A 232 21.07 8.96 9.61
CA GLN A 232 22.48 9.36 9.67
C GLN A 232 23.26 8.21 10.31
N GLY A 233 24.21 7.63 9.58
CA GLY A 233 25.12 6.64 10.13
C GLY A 233 26.02 7.29 11.19
N SER A 234 26.33 6.57 12.26
CA SER A 234 27.43 6.96 13.15
C SER A 234 28.73 6.91 12.34
N LEU A 235 29.45 8.04 12.32
CA LEU A 235 30.78 8.28 11.74
C LEU A 235 31.50 7.02 11.19
N SER A 236 31.66 6.97 9.88
CA SER A 236 32.63 6.08 9.23
C SER A 236 34.03 6.35 9.80
N GLU A 237 34.90 5.32 9.86
CA GLU A 237 36.33 5.45 10.23
C GLU A 237 37.08 6.52 9.40
N LYS A 238 36.47 7.03 8.32
CA LYS A 238 36.99 8.10 7.45
C LYS A 238 36.36 9.48 7.63
N GLY A 239 35.51 9.70 8.64
CA GLY A 239 34.94 11.02 8.94
C GLY A 239 33.90 11.54 7.93
N GLU A 240 33.38 10.68 7.05
CA GLU A 240 32.28 11.02 6.14
C GLU A 240 30.94 10.52 6.72
N GLU A 241 29.92 11.39 6.73
CA GLU A 241 28.55 11.03 7.07
C GLU A 241 27.94 10.13 5.97
N GLU A 242 27.95 8.82 6.18
CA GLU A 242 27.29 7.91 5.26
C GLU A 242 25.76 7.94 5.50
N THR A 243 25.02 8.35 4.48
CA THR A 243 23.56 8.30 4.49
C THR A 243 23.09 6.86 4.27
N VAL A 244 22.52 6.23 5.30
CA VAL A 244 21.99 4.86 5.21
C VAL A 244 20.47 4.88 5.22
N TYR A 245 19.83 4.17 4.29
CA TYR A 245 18.38 3.96 4.30
C TYR A 245 18.03 2.69 5.06
N LYS A 246 17.18 2.80 6.09
CA LYS A 246 16.66 1.66 6.86
C LYS A 246 15.15 1.50 6.64
N HIS A 247 14.70 0.25 6.52
CA HIS A 247 13.27 -0.08 6.51
C HIS A 247 12.65 0.16 7.88
N SER A 248 11.38 0.54 7.93
CA SER A 248 10.65 0.72 9.19
C SER A 248 10.39 -0.59 9.94
N LEU A 249 10.51 -1.76 9.29
CA LEU A 249 10.23 -3.05 9.92
C LEU A 249 11.29 -3.40 10.97
N VAL A 250 10.82 -3.55 12.21
CA VAL A 250 11.61 -4.01 13.35
C VAL A 250 11.03 -5.33 13.85
N TYR A 251 11.91 -6.31 14.11
CA TYR A 251 11.52 -7.63 14.60
C TYR A 251 10.83 -7.51 15.97
N SER A 252 9.65 -8.11 16.12
CA SER A 252 8.78 -7.96 17.29
C SER A 252 9.26 -8.78 18.50
N LYS A 253 10.44 -8.44 19.05
CA LYS A 253 11.02 -9.02 20.27
C LYS A 253 10.89 -8.06 21.47
N GLY A 254 10.98 -8.59 22.68
CA GLY A 254 10.94 -7.80 23.91
C GLY A 254 9.62 -7.05 24.04
N VAL A 255 9.69 -5.73 24.22
CA VAL A 255 8.52 -4.85 24.36
C VAL A 255 7.56 -4.94 23.16
N LEU A 256 8.09 -5.12 21.93
CA LEU A 256 7.30 -5.16 20.70
C LEU A 256 6.42 -6.42 20.54
N LYS A 257 6.56 -7.41 21.43
CA LYS A 257 5.70 -8.60 21.43
C LYS A 257 4.24 -8.28 21.73
N THR A 258 3.98 -7.22 22.49
CA THR A 258 2.62 -6.85 22.92
C THR A 258 2.15 -5.60 22.19
N ALA A 259 0.83 -5.45 22.04
CA ALA A 259 0.24 -4.26 21.44
C ALA A 259 0.63 -2.97 22.19
N ALA A 260 0.52 -3.00 23.52
CA ALA A 260 0.92 -1.89 24.37
C ALA A 260 2.40 -1.54 24.18
N GLY A 261 3.29 -2.53 24.14
CA GLY A 261 4.71 -2.27 23.95
C GLY A 261 5.10 -1.82 22.53
N ARG A 262 4.36 -2.20 21.48
CA ARG A 262 4.52 -1.59 20.13
C ARG A 262 4.12 -0.11 20.10
N MET A 263 3.14 0.25 20.92
CA MET A 263 2.78 1.65 21.18
C MET A 263 3.69 2.31 22.23
N GLY A 264 4.74 1.66 22.74
CA GLY A 264 5.59 2.21 23.79
C GLY A 264 4.89 2.44 25.15
N ARG A 265 3.72 1.86 25.37
CA ARG A 265 2.96 1.89 26.63
C ARG A 265 3.42 0.77 27.54
N LEU A 266 4.45 1.04 28.35
CA LEU A 266 5.03 0.07 29.28
C LEU A 266 4.08 -0.26 30.46
N PRO A 267 4.27 -1.41 31.14
CA PRO A 267 3.50 -1.75 32.34
C PRO A 267 3.57 -0.63 33.39
N GLY A 268 2.41 -0.15 33.85
CA GLY A 268 2.29 0.96 34.81
C GLY A 268 2.11 2.35 34.19
N THR A 269 2.35 2.54 32.88
CA THR A 269 2.03 3.80 32.18
C THR A 269 0.65 3.79 31.52
N PHE A 270 0.01 2.63 31.46
CA PHE A 270 -1.32 2.45 30.87
C PHE A 270 -2.06 1.32 31.58
N ASP A 271 -3.21 1.62 32.18
CA ASP A 271 -4.06 0.62 32.84
C ASP A 271 -4.85 -0.18 31.80
N ARG A 272 -4.49 -1.46 31.65
CA ARG A 272 -5.14 -2.38 30.72
C ARG A 272 -6.43 -2.99 31.28
N SER A 273 -6.63 -2.94 32.60
CA SER A 273 -7.77 -3.59 33.27
C SER A 273 -9.13 -3.01 32.83
N ALA A 274 -9.14 -1.75 32.37
CA ALA A 274 -10.32 -1.09 31.82
C ALA A 274 -10.68 -1.54 30.39
N LEU A 275 -9.76 -2.18 29.65
CA LEU A 275 -9.94 -2.59 28.26
C LEU A 275 -10.04 -4.11 28.07
N GLU A 276 -9.69 -4.88 29.10
CA GLU A 276 -9.85 -6.33 29.08
C GLU A 276 -11.34 -6.66 29.06
N VAL A 277 -11.79 -7.24 27.95
CA VAL A 277 -13.10 -7.86 27.88
C VAL A 277 -13.08 -9.00 28.89
N LYS A 278 -13.74 -8.81 30.04
CA LYS A 278 -13.98 -9.89 31.00
C LYS A 278 -14.73 -10.99 30.26
N GLU A 279 -14.11 -12.15 30.04
CA GLU A 279 -14.81 -13.32 29.52
C GLU A 279 -15.95 -13.65 30.49
N ALA A 280 -17.17 -13.26 30.15
CA ALA A 280 -18.35 -13.69 30.87
C ALA A 280 -18.56 -15.18 30.55
N GLY A 281 -18.11 -16.06 31.45
CA GLY A 281 -18.54 -17.45 31.50
C GLY A 281 -17.68 -18.45 30.73
N LYS A 282 -16.49 -18.77 31.26
CA LYS A 282 -16.09 -20.18 31.30
C LYS A 282 -16.71 -20.78 32.56
N ALA A 283 -17.94 -21.28 32.39
CA ALA A 283 -18.62 -22.10 33.38
C ALA A 283 -17.69 -23.25 33.80
N GLY A 284 -17.66 -23.50 35.10
CA GLY A 284 -16.71 -24.37 35.76
C GLY A 284 -16.62 -25.76 35.13
N ALA A 285 -15.41 -26.29 35.10
CA ALA A 285 -15.21 -27.72 35.15
C ALA A 285 -15.83 -28.21 36.47
N MET A 286 -17.08 -28.70 36.41
CA MET A 286 -17.60 -29.58 37.44
C MET A 286 -16.97 -30.96 37.22
N SER A 287 -16.27 -31.39 38.26
CA SER A 287 -15.91 -32.78 38.49
C SER A 287 -17.13 -33.69 38.38
N VAL A 288 -16.98 -34.78 37.63
CA VAL A 288 -17.58 -36.08 37.94
C VAL A 288 -16.44 -37.06 38.13
#